data_AF-A0A7R9KEK9-F1
#
_entry.id   AF-A0A7R9KEK9-F1
#
_cell.length_a   1.000
_cell.length_b   1.000
_cell.length_c   1.000
_cell.angle_alpha   90.00
_cell.angle_beta   90.00
_cell.angle_gamma   90.00
#
_symmetry.space_group_name_H-M   'P 1'
#
loop_
_entity.id
_entity.type
_entity.pdbx_description
1 polymer ?
#
loop_
_entity_poly.entity_id
_entity_poly.type
_entity_poly.pdbx_seq_one_letter_code
_entity_poly.pdbx_strand_id
1 'polypeptide(L)'
;MVNTAPNDNWKSHKAIKGLVSFSCDNTRAADSTVDRHPSVGCDVAISSSGIVYISDGYCNSRIMIFSPEGHFITQFGLSESMAVPHSLTLLENEDLICVADRENRRILCYTAGLSGERRPGKLVFNVQHKLMGKVYAVDHIGDILIAVNGPEANGVAPKGLSLDLATEQLVDIWEPTTEHFDTPHDLAVSADSTSFFSFK
;
A
#
# COMPACT_ATOMS: atom_id res chain seq x y z
N MET A 1 -15.01 2.18 15.50
CA MET A 1 -15.49 3.58 15.57
C MET A 1 -14.52 4.40 14.75
N VAL A 2 -14.95 4.88 13.57
CA VAL A 2 -14.11 5.74 12.73
C VAL A 2 -14.13 7.13 13.34
N ASN A 3 -12.97 7.63 13.75
CA ASN A 3 -12.85 8.94 14.39
C ASN A 3 -12.27 9.92 13.36
N THR A 4 -13.13 10.72 12.74
CA THR A 4 -12.73 11.87 11.92
C THR A 4 -12.23 12.95 12.86
N ALA A 5 -10.94 13.28 12.82
CA ALA A 5 -10.38 14.33 13.67
C ALA A 5 -10.81 15.72 13.17
N PRO A 6 -11.40 16.59 14.02
CA PRO A 6 -11.48 18.02 13.78
C PRO A 6 -10.34 18.73 14.53
N ASN A 7 -9.72 19.69 13.84
CA ASN A 7 -8.96 20.86 14.31
C ASN A 7 -8.01 20.72 15.51
N ASP A 8 -6.71 20.89 15.21
CA ASP A 8 -5.64 21.44 16.04
C ASP A 8 -5.82 21.34 17.57
N ASN A 9 -5.30 20.25 18.12
CA ASN A 9 -4.59 20.20 19.41
C ASN A 9 -3.95 18.81 19.56
N TRP A 10 -2.68 18.69 19.17
CA TRP A 10 -1.87 17.48 19.39
C TRP A 10 -1.75 17.19 20.89
N LYS A 11 -2.58 16.28 21.39
CA LYS A 11 -2.33 15.53 22.63
C LYS A 11 -2.19 14.06 22.26
N SER A 12 -1.01 13.54 22.56
CA SER A 12 -0.58 12.14 22.44
C SER A 12 -1.68 11.14 22.79
N HIS A 13 -1.83 10.08 21.98
CA HIS A 13 -1.86 8.66 22.39
C HIS A 13 -2.43 7.76 21.26
N LYS A 14 -1.52 7.19 20.47
CA LYS A 14 -1.52 5.83 19.86
C LYS A 14 -0.52 5.90 18.70
N ALA A 15 0.57 5.14 18.80
CA ALA A 15 1.52 5.04 17.69
C ALA A 15 0.77 4.48 16.47
N ILE A 16 0.94 5.09 15.31
CA ILE A 16 0.47 4.55 14.03
C ILE A 16 1.61 3.63 13.54
N LYS A 17 1.30 2.46 12.95
CA LYS A 17 2.35 1.68 12.29
C LYS A 17 3.01 2.60 11.25
N GLY A 18 4.34 2.67 11.28
CA GLY A 18 5.12 3.73 10.64
C GLY A 18 4.77 3.93 9.17
N LEU A 19 3.89 4.89 8.90
CA LEU A 19 3.56 5.36 7.58
C LEU A 19 4.72 6.24 7.11
N VAL A 20 5.43 5.83 6.06
CA VAL A 20 6.46 6.65 5.44
C VAL A 20 6.25 6.65 3.93
N SER A 21 5.39 7.54 3.43
CA SER A 21 5.30 7.77 2.00
C SER A 21 6.52 8.55 1.51
N PHE A 22 7.16 8.08 0.43
CA PHE A 22 8.36 8.72 -0.13
C PHE A 22 8.13 9.17 -1.57
N SER A 23 8.68 10.35 -1.90
CA SER A 23 8.78 10.82 -3.27
C SER A 23 9.96 10.14 -3.96
N CYS A 24 9.71 9.29 -4.96
CA CYS A 24 10.78 8.79 -5.82
C CYS A 24 11.08 9.82 -6.91
N ASP A 25 11.89 10.83 -6.59
CA ASP A 25 12.56 11.63 -7.62
C ASP A 25 13.71 10.79 -8.19
N ASN A 26 13.57 10.42 -9.46
CA ASN A 26 14.64 9.79 -10.22
C ASN A 26 15.89 10.66 -10.09
N THR A 27 17.00 10.12 -9.58
CA THR A 27 18.30 10.80 -9.63
C THR A 27 18.80 10.88 -11.07
N ARG A 28 18.22 11.79 -11.85
CA ARG A 28 18.83 12.45 -12.99
C ARG A 28 18.52 13.93 -12.83
N ALA A 29 19.61 14.72 -12.82
CA ALA A 29 19.68 16.16 -12.68
C ALA A 29 18.37 16.92 -12.89
N ALA A 30 18.05 17.77 -11.91
CA ALA A 30 16.99 18.77 -11.94
C ALA A 30 16.74 19.34 -13.34
N ASP A 31 15.61 18.95 -13.94
CA ASP A 31 14.96 19.72 -14.99
C ASP A 31 13.75 20.41 -14.36
N SER A 32 13.85 21.73 -14.23
CA SER A 32 12.92 22.59 -13.51
C SER A 32 11.65 22.92 -14.31
N THR A 33 11.19 22.04 -15.20
CA THR A 33 10.08 22.33 -16.11
C THR A 33 8.92 21.34 -16.11
N VAL A 34 8.94 20.32 -15.25
CA VAL A 34 7.79 19.42 -15.06
C VAL A 34 6.96 19.89 -13.87
N ASP A 35 5.72 20.27 -14.16
CA ASP A 35 4.70 20.70 -13.20
C ASP A 35 4.57 19.68 -12.06
N ARG A 36 4.95 20.07 -10.84
CA ARG A 36 5.04 19.20 -9.66
C ARG A 36 3.64 18.81 -9.19
N HIS A 37 3.12 17.69 -9.66
CA HIS A 37 1.97 17.02 -9.04
C HIS A 37 2.47 16.14 -7.87
N PRO A 38 1.87 16.22 -6.67
CA PRO A 38 2.39 15.56 -5.47
C PRO A 38 2.06 14.05 -5.36
N SER A 39 1.64 13.39 -6.43
CA SER A 39 1.25 11.97 -6.42
C SER A 39 2.29 11.10 -7.12
N VAL A 40 3.39 10.85 -6.44
CA VAL A 40 4.45 9.91 -6.85
C VAL A 40 4.15 8.56 -6.22
N GLY A 41 3.69 7.59 -7.02
CA GLY A 41 3.29 6.24 -6.57
C GLY A 41 4.48 5.37 -6.23
N CYS A 42 5.14 5.74 -5.14
CA CYS A 42 6.22 5.00 -4.52
C CYS A 42 5.94 4.98 -3.01
N ASP A 43 6.06 3.80 -2.43
CA ASP A 43 5.76 3.52 -1.04
C ASP A 43 6.87 2.64 -0.45
N VAL A 44 6.94 2.60 0.89
CA VAL A 44 7.95 1.82 1.61
C VAL A 44 7.30 0.95 2.68
N ALA A 45 7.85 -0.24 2.85
CA ALA A 45 7.59 -1.04 4.04
C ALA A 45 8.92 -1.43 4.68
N ILE A 46 9.00 -1.36 6.00
CA ILE A 46 10.20 -1.71 6.76
C ILE A 46 9.83 -2.82 7.73
N SER A 47 10.54 -3.95 7.64
CA SER A 47 10.36 -5.05 8.58
C SER A 47 10.94 -4.73 9.96
N SER A 48 10.54 -5.48 10.98
CA SER A 48 11.10 -5.42 12.34
C SER A 48 12.61 -5.68 12.41
N SER A 49 13.16 -6.41 11.43
CA SER A 49 14.61 -6.64 11.28
C SER A 49 15.35 -5.54 10.51
N GLY A 50 14.62 -4.54 10.02
CA GLY A 50 15.17 -3.40 9.27
C GLY A 50 15.31 -3.62 7.76
N ILE A 51 14.87 -4.77 7.22
CA ILE A 51 14.79 -4.96 5.76
C ILE A 51 13.76 -3.99 5.19
N VAL A 52 14.14 -3.29 4.13
CA VAL A 52 13.35 -2.23 3.49
C VAL A 52 12.85 -2.70 2.14
N TYR A 53 11.56 -2.50 1.87
CA TYR A 53 10.90 -2.77 0.59
C TYR A 53 10.40 -1.46 0.01
N ILE A 54 10.65 -1.21 -1.27
CA ILE A 54 10.26 0.03 -1.96
C ILE A 54 9.47 -0.33 -3.23
N SER A 55 8.30 0.27 -3.41
CA SER A 55 7.60 0.22 -4.70
C SER A 55 8.12 1.34 -5.60
N ASP A 56 8.57 0.96 -6.80
CA ASP A 56 9.12 1.86 -7.80
C ASP A 56 8.19 1.79 -9.03
N GLY A 57 7.14 2.62 -9.01
CA GLY A 57 5.91 2.33 -9.76
C GLY A 57 5.48 3.28 -10.89
N TYR A 58 5.82 4.57 -10.85
CA TYR A 58 5.37 5.50 -11.91
C TYR A 58 6.21 5.43 -13.18
N CYS A 59 7.51 5.17 -13.03
CA CYS A 59 8.45 5.03 -14.16
C CYS A 59 8.99 3.60 -14.33
N ASN A 60 8.76 2.75 -13.33
CA ASN A 60 9.17 1.35 -13.31
C ASN A 60 8.00 0.48 -12.84
N SER A 61 8.21 -0.84 -12.83
CA SER A 61 7.18 -1.82 -12.48
C SER A 61 7.78 -2.90 -11.59
N ARG A 62 8.42 -2.50 -10.48
CA ARG A 62 9.16 -3.42 -9.61
C ARG A 62 9.05 -3.05 -8.14
N ILE A 63 9.28 -4.05 -7.30
CA ILE A 63 9.57 -3.86 -5.88
C ILE A 63 11.06 -4.10 -5.67
N MET A 64 11.73 -3.20 -4.95
CA MET A 64 13.14 -3.32 -4.59
C MET A 64 13.28 -3.65 -3.10
N ILE A 65 14.30 -4.43 -2.75
CA ILE A 65 14.61 -4.81 -1.37
C ILE A 65 16.01 -4.33 -1.02
N PHE A 66 16.15 -3.71 0.15
CA PHE A 66 17.40 -3.25 0.70
C PHE A 66 17.65 -3.82 2.10
N SER A 67 18.93 -3.98 2.44
CA SER A 67 19.35 -4.34 3.80
C SER A 67 19.13 -3.17 4.77
N PRO A 68 19.20 -3.40 6.09
CA PRO A 68 19.10 -2.34 7.08
C PRO A 68 20.19 -1.26 6.93
N GLU A 69 21.33 -1.62 6.33
CA GLU A 69 22.44 -0.71 6.02
C GLU A 69 22.23 0.06 4.70
N GLY A 70 21.13 -0.18 4.00
CA GLY A 70 20.81 0.47 2.72
C GLY A 70 21.45 -0.20 1.49
N HIS A 71 21.98 -1.42 1.61
CA HIS A 71 22.52 -2.14 0.47
C HIS A 71 21.42 -2.81 -0.35
N PHE A 72 21.46 -2.68 -1.67
CA PHE A 72 20.52 -3.38 -2.55
C PHE A 72 20.69 -4.90 -2.42
N ILE A 73 19.59 -5.61 -2.15
CA ILE A 73 19.55 -7.07 -2.04
C ILE A 73 19.04 -7.66 -3.36
N THR A 74 17.82 -7.29 -3.77
CA THR A 74 17.17 -7.84 -4.96
C THR A 74 15.95 -7.01 -5.38
N GLN A 75 15.31 -7.41 -6.48
CA GLN A 75 14.06 -6.84 -6.97
C GLN A 75 13.14 -7.91 -7.57
N PHE A 76 11.83 -7.66 -7.58
CA PHE A 76 10.83 -8.59 -8.15
C PHE A 76 9.60 -7.85 -8.70
N GLY A 77 8.63 -8.62 -9.25
CA GLY A 77 7.35 -8.12 -9.77
C GLY A 77 7.34 -7.76 -11.27
N LEU A 78 8.46 -7.97 -11.96
CA LEU A 78 8.60 -7.71 -13.41
C LEU A 78 7.79 -8.69 -14.26
N SER A 79 7.61 -9.93 -13.80
CA SER A 79 6.92 -10.99 -14.55
C SER A 79 5.41 -10.78 -14.59
N GLU A 80 4.87 -10.11 -13.59
CA GLU A 80 3.44 -9.87 -13.40
C GLU A 80 2.95 -8.64 -14.16
N SER A 81 3.86 -7.90 -14.81
CA SER A 81 3.54 -6.68 -15.57
C SER A 81 2.76 -5.66 -14.73
N MET A 82 3.25 -5.39 -13.50
CA MET A 82 2.65 -4.39 -12.62
C MET A 82 2.56 -3.03 -13.32
N ALA A 83 1.48 -2.31 -13.07
CA ALA A 83 1.21 -1.01 -13.64
C ALA A 83 0.88 -0.04 -12.51
N VAL A 84 1.91 0.72 -12.12
CA VAL A 84 1.90 1.61 -10.96
C VAL A 84 1.66 0.86 -9.64
N PRO A 85 2.64 0.03 -9.18
CA PRO A 85 2.67 -0.47 -7.81
C PRO A 85 2.71 0.71 -6.84
N HIS A 86 1.56 1.06 -6.27
CA HIS A 86 1.33 2.37 -5.66
C HIS A 86 1.51 2.39 -4.14
N SER A 87 1.15 1.29 -3.49
CA SER A 87 1.22 1.14 -2.03
C SER A 87 1.66 -0.27 -1.66
N LEU A 88 2.35 -0.39 -0.54
CA LEU A 88 2.89 -1.62 0.03
C LEU A 88 2.35 -1.85 1.44
N THR A 89 2.09 -3.11 1.77
CA THR A 89 1.93 -3.51 3.16
C THR A 89 2.66 -4.81 3.45
N LEU A 90 3.33 -4.85 4.60
CA LEU A 90 4.15 -5.97 5.04
C LEU A 90 3.45 -6.75 6.15
N LEU A 91 3.30 -8.04 5.92
CA LEU A 91 2.67 -9.01 6.80
C LEU A 91 3.76 -9.97 7.28
N GLU A 92 4.49 -9.56 8.33
CA GLU A 92 5.71 -10.26 8.76
C GLU A 92 5.46 -11.68 9.25
N ASN A 93 4.35 -11.91 9.95
CA ASN A 93 4.02 -13.23 10.52
C ASN A 93 3.70 -14.25 9.40
N GLU A 94 3.08 -13.77 8.32
CA GLU A 94 2.71 -14.53 7.13
C GLU A 94 3.89 -14.60 6.13
N ASP A 95 4.93 -13.80 6.37
CA ASP A 95 6.08 -13.59 5.51
C ASP A 95 5.62 -13.22 4.07
N LEU A 96 4.71 -12.24 4.02
CA LEU A 96 4.11 -11.70 2.80
C LEU A 96 4.33 -10.20 2.67
N ILE A 97 4.47 -9.74 1.44
CA ILE A 97 4.36 -8.33 1.08
C ILE A 97 3.32 -8.17 -0.02
N CYS A 98 2.32 -7.33 0.26
CA CYS A 98 1.21 -7.07 -0.64
C CYS A 98 1.36 -5.70 -1.30
N VAL A 99 1.00 -5.63 -2.58
CA VAL A 99 1.20 -4.47 -3.45
C VAL A 99 -0.13 -4.07 -4.08
N ALA A 100 -0.49 -2.79 -3.97
CA ALA A 100 -1.58 -2.20 -4.73
C ALA A 100 -1.12 -1.95 -6.18
N ASP A 101 -1.52 -2.81 -7.11
CA ASP A 101 -1.22 -2.68 -8.54
C ASP A 101 -2.32 -1.83 -9.19
N ARG A 102 -2.17 -0.50 -9.06
CA ARG A 102 -3.26 0.47 -9.19
C ARG A 102 -3.96 0.41 -10.54
N GLU A 103 -3.20 0.49 -11.63
CA GLU A 103 -3.79 0.55 -12.98
C GLU A 103 -4.36 -0.79 -13.42
N ASN A 104 -3.82 -1.90 -12.89
CA ASN A 104 -4.36 -3.24 -13.12
C ASN A 104 -5.51 -3.63 -12.17
N ARG A 105 -5.88 -2.75 -11.22
CA ARG A 105 -7.07 -2.91 -10.35
C ARG A 105 -7.05 -4.21 -9.56
N ARG A 106 -5.90 -4.52 -8.96
CA ARG A 106 -5.68 -5.75 -8.21
C ARG A 106 -4.69 -5.52 -7.08
N ILE A 107 -4.68 -6.45 -6.14
CA ILE A 107 -3.66 -6.54 -5.09
C ILE A 107 -2.84 -7.81 -5.37
N LEU A 108 -1.52 -7.69 -5.33
CA LEU A 108 -0.59 -8.80 -5.54
C LEU A 108 0.17 -9.06 -4.25
N CYS A 109 0.15 -10.29 -3.75
CA CYS A 109 0.88 -10.65 -2.53
C CYS A 109 2.00 -11.64 -2.85
N TYR A 110 3.22 -11.26 -2.50
CA TYR A 110 4.45 -12.00 -2.76
C TYR A 110 5.06 -12.50 -1.45
N THR A 111 5.93 -13.50 -1.54
CA THR A 111 6.79 -13.88 -0.41
C THR A 111 7.70 -12.71 -0.04
N ALA A 112 7.73 -12.33 1.24
CA ALA A 112 8.60 -11.26 1.74
C ALA A 112 10.05 -11.74 1.90
N GLY A 113 10.25 -13.02 2.20
CA GLY A 113 11.57 -13.64 2.38
C GLY A 113 12.24 -13.33 3.72
N LEU A 114 11.47 -12.94 4.73
CA LEU A 114 11.93 -12.63 6.09
C LEU A 114 12.25 -13.90 6.90
N SER A 115 11.54 -14.99 6.65
CA SER A 115 11.73 -16.27 7.35
C SER A 115 13.05 -16.98 6.98
N GLY A 116 13.64 -16.62 5.83
CA GLY A 116 14.79 -17.33 5.26
C GLY A 116 14.44 -18.65 4.54
N GLU A 117 13.21 -19.15 4.69
CA GLU A 117 12.76 -20.40 4.05
C GLU A 117 12.36 -20.19 2.58
N ARG A 118 11.82 -19.01 2.27
CA ARG A 118 11.35 -18.63 0.94
C ARG A 118 12.20 -17.50 0.41
N ARG A 119 12.57 -17.57 -0.87
CA ARG A 119 13.15 -16.41 -1.55
C ARG A 119 12.08 -15.32 -1.67
N PRO A 120 12.44 -14.04 -1.53
CA PRO A 120 11.51 -12.95 -1.75
C PRO A 120 11.02 -12.92 -3.20
N GLY A 121 9.81 -12.39 -3.40
CA GLY A 121 9.31 -12.01 -4.72
C GLY A 121 8.63 -13.12 -5.51
N LYS A 122 8.33 -14.27 -4.90
CA LYS A 122 7.45 -15.28 -5.50
C LYS A 122 6.00 -14.86 -5.28
N LEU A 123 5.21 -14.71 -6.34
CA LEU A 123 3.78 -14.44 -6.22
C LEU A 123 3.10 -15.61 -5.49
N VAL A 124 2.36 -15.30 -4.43
CA VAL A 124 1.61 -16.27 -3.62
C VAL A 124 0.17 -16.28 -4.09
N PHE A 125 -0.48 -15.12 -4.08
CA PHE A 125 -1.85 -14.95 -4.58
C PHE A 125 -2.06 -13.53 -5.12
N ASN A 126 -3.16 -13.35 -5.82
CA ASN A 126 -3.64 -12.04 -6.26
C ASN A 126 -5.13 -11.93 -6.02
N VAL A 127 -5.58 -10.73 -5.66
CA VAL A 127 -7.00 -10.46 -5.49
C VAL A 127 -7.45 -9.40 -6.48
N GLN A 128 -8.45 -9.75 -7.28
CA GLN A 128 -9.05 -8.87 -8.26
C GLN A 128 -10.56 -9.05 -8.21
N HIS A 129 -11.29 -7.94 -8.07
CA HIS A 129 -12.75 -7.95 -8.04
C HIS A 129 -13.33 -6.84 -8.92
N LYS A 130 -14.49 -7.08 -9.52
CA LYS A 130 -15.14 -6.11 -10.43
C LYS A 130 -15.38 -4.74 -9.77
N LEU A 131 -15.64 -4.74 -8.46
CA LEU A 131 -15.92 -3.54 -7.68
C LEU A 131 -14.65 -2.92 -7.05
N MET A 132 -13.48 -3.52 -7.26
CA MET A 132 -12.23 -3.07 -6.66
C MET A 132 -11.77 -1.71 -7.20
N GLY A 133 -11.95 -1.44 -8.49
CA GLY A 133 -11.44 -0.20 -9.10
C GLY A 133 -9.93 -0.06 -8.97
N LYS A 134 -9.39 1.13 -9.26
CA LYS A 134 -7.98 1.45 -9.06
C LYS A 134 -7.66 1.49 -7.57
N VAL A 135 -6.78 0.60 -7.10
CA VAL A 135 -6.38 0.52 -5.69
C VAL A 135 -5.26 1.52 -5.42
N TYR A 136 -5.49 2.46 -4.49
CA TYR A 136 -4.50 3.49 -4.16
C TYR A 136 -3.70 3.11 -2.93
N ALA A 137 -4.34 2.57 -1.90
CA ALA A 137 -3.63 2.18 -0.68
C ALA A 137 -4.10 0.83 -0.18
N VAL A 138 -3.17 0.14 0.48
CA VAL A 138 -3.41 -1.16 1.12
C VAL A 138 -2.71 -1.19 2.47
N ASP A 139 -3.38 -1.75 3.48
CA ASP A 139 -2.79 -2.06 4.78
C ASP A 139 -3.48 -3.31 5.37
N HIS A 140 -3.15 -3.73 6.59
CA HIS A 140 -3.79 -4.89 7.23
C HIS A 140 -4.11 -4.73 8.70
N ILE A 141 -5.19 -5.40 9.13
CA ILE A 141 -5.57 -5.64 10.51
C ILE A 141 -5.66 -7.15 10.72
N GLY A 142 -4.63 -7.73 11.34
CA GLY A 142 -4.53 -9.18 11.50
C GLY A 142 -4.62 -9.87 10.14
N ASP A 143 -5.57 -10.81 10.00
CA ASP A 143 -5.74 -11.58 8.76
C ASP A 143 -6.58 -10.86 7.68
N ILE A 144 -6.94 -9.60 7.89
CA ILE A 144 -7.76 -8.82 6.97
C ILE A 144 -6.90 -7.75 6.30
N LEU A 145 -6.77 -7.85 4.98
CA LEU A 145 -6.28 -6.74 4.15
C LEU A 145 -7.38 -5.69 4.03
N ILE A 146 -6.97 -4.44 4.17
CA ILE A 146 -7.82 -3.27 3.98
C ILE A 146 -7.26 -2.51 2.79
N ALA A 147 -8.12 -2.15 1.85
CA ALA A 147 -7.73 -1.35 0.72
C ALA A 147 -8.72 -0.21 0.49
N VAL A 148 -8.25 0.88 -0.09
CA VAL A 148 -9.10 1.95 -0.62
C VAL A 148 -8.82 2.11 -2.10
N ASN A 149 -9.91 2.20 -2.86
CA ASN A 149 -9.83 2.57 -4.25
C ASN A 149 -9.99 4.07 -4.42
N GLY A 150 -9.63 4.58 -5.59
CA GLY A 150 -9.78 5.99 -5.93
C GLY A 150 -10.91 6.26 -6.91
N PRO A 151 -11.09 7.53 -7.31
CA PRO A 151 -12.11 7.92 -8.27
C PRO A 151 -11.94 7.21 -9.62
N GLU A 152 -13.05 6.69 -10.14
CA GLU A 152 -13.09 6.11 -11.49
C GLU A 152 -13.67 7.11 -12.51
N ALA A 153 -13.23 7.02 -13.77
CA ALA A 153 -13.65 7.91 -14.84
C ALA A 153 -15.17 7.87 -15.14
N ASN A 154 -15.84 6.81 -14.72
CA ASN A 154 -17.29 6.64 -14.86
C ASN A 154 -18.10 7.27 -13.71
N GLY A 155 -17.45 7.98 -12.78
CA GLY A 155 -18.09 8.67 -11.67
C GLY A 155 -18.47 7.75 -10.50
N VAL A 156 -17.99 6.50 -10.46
CA VAL A 156 -18.16 5.64 -9.29
C VAL A 156 -17.36 6.21 -8.14
N ALA A 157 -18.06 6.51 -7.04
CA ALA A 157 -17.44 7.04 -5.82
C ALA A 157 -16.48 6.01 -5.22
N PRO A 158 -15.35 6.46 -4.64
CA PRO A 158 -14.43 5.56 -3.99
C PRO A 158 -15.05 4.83 -2.79
N LYS A 159 -14.45 3.70 -2.45
CA LYS A 159 -14.89 2.72 -1.46
C LYS A 159 -13.67 2.13 -0.76
N GLY A 160 -13.93 1.71 0.48
CA GLY A 160 -13.07 0.81 1.21
C GLY A 160 -13.43 -0.63 0.91
N LEU A 161 -12.43 -1.49 0.96
CA LEU A 161 -12.50 -2.91 0.64
C LEU A 161 -11.85 -3.68 1.78
N SER A 162 -12.47 -4.76 2.22
CA SER A 162 -11.87 -5.70 3.17
C SER A 162 -11.73 -7.05 2.51
N LEU A 163 -10.52 -7.62 2.56
CA LEU A 163 -10.20 -8.89 1.96
C LEU A 163 -9.63 -9.83 3.02
N ASP A 164 -10.09 -11.06 3.01
CA ASP A 164 -9.65 -12.08 3.96
C ASP A 164 -8.46 -12.84 3.36
N LEU A 165 -7.34 -12.85 4.10
CA LEU A 165 -6.09 -13.47 3.65
C LEU A 165 -6.16 -15.00 3.58
N ALA A 166 -6.97 -15.63 4.43
CA ALA A 166 -7.08 -17.08 4.48
C ALA A 166 -7.89 -17.64 3.30
N THR A 167 -8.91 -16.90 2.87
CA THR A 167 -9.80 -17.27 1.77
C THR A 167 -9.43 -16.61 0.45
N GLU A 168 -8.57 -15.58 0.49
CA GLU A 168 -8.16 -14.78 -0.67
C GLU A 168 -9.35 -14.10 -1.37
N GLN A 169 -10.42 -13.79 -0.63
CA GLN A 169 -11.66 -13.22 -1.15
C GLN A 169 -11.94 -11.83 -0.60
N LEU A 170 -12.65 -11.03 -1.41
CA LEU A 170 -13.29 -9.81 -0.93
C LEU A 170 -14.44 -10.17 0.00
N VAL A 171 -14.38 -9.70 1.24
CA VAL A 171 -15.39 -9.98 2.28
C VAL A 171 -16.34 -8.81 2.53
N ASP A 172 -15.89 -7.58 2.30
CA ASP A 172 -16.74 -6.40 2.47
C ASP A 172 -16.35 -5.23 1.56
N ILE A 173 -17.32 -4.37 1.29
CA ILE A 173 -17.16 -3.08 0.63
C ILE A 173 -17.88 -2.04 1.46
N TRP A 174 -17.15 -1.03 1.90
CA TRP A 174 -17.64 -0.06 2.87
C TRP A 174 -17.31 1.37 2.47
N GLU A 175 -17.97 2.30 3.13
CA GLU A 175 -17.73 3.74 3.03
C GLU A 175 -17.80 4.37 4.43
N PRO A 176 -17.20 5.54 4.67
CA PRO A 176 -17.32 6.21 5.94
C PRO A 176 -18.78 6.58 6.21
N THR A 177 -19.22 6.47 7.46
CA THR A 177 -20.65 6.61 7.81
C THR A 177 -21.14 8.06 7.85
N THR A 178 -20.24 9.03 8.02
CA THR A 178 -20.57 10.45 8.21
C THR A 178 -20.01 11.34 7.12
N GLU A 179 -19.16 10.80 6.26
CA GLU A 179 -18.41 11.51 5.22
C GLU A 179 -18.29 10.59 4.00
N HIS A 180 -17.95 11.14 2.85
CA HIS A 180 -17.67 10.35 1.65
C HIS A 180 -16.19 10.37 1.32
N PHE A 181 -15.69 9.30 0.70
CA PHE A 181 -14.38 9.33 0.07
C PHE A 181 -14.40 10.27 -1.13
N ASP A 182 -13.49 11.25 -1.14
CA ASP A 182 -13.24 12.12 -2.29
C ASP A 182 -12.10 11.55 -3.14
N THR A 183 -10.87 11.67 -2.66
CA THR A 183 -9.68 11.11 -3.32
C THR A 183 -8.78 10.42 -2.29
N PRO A 184 -9.21 9.28 -1.71
CA PRO A 184 -8.37 8.54 -0.78
C PRO A 184 -7.12 8.05 -1.51
N HIS A 185 -5.96 8.36 -0.94
CA HIS A 185 -4.66 8.13 -1.56
C HIS A 185 -3.76 7.24 -0.71
N ASP A 186 -3.92 7.29 0.61
CA ASP A 186 -3.10 6.54 1.55
C ASP A 186 -3.96 5.90 2.67
N LEU A 187 -3.43 4.86 3.31
CA LEU A 187 -4.04 4.15 4.44
C LEU A 187 -2.99 3.90 5.53
N ALA A 188 -3.36 4.11 6.78
CA ALA A 188 -2.54 3.71 7.92
C ALA A 188 -3.38 3.03 9.00
N VAL A 189 -2.92 1.88 9.47
CA VAL A 189 -3.51 1.15 10.61
C VAL A 189 -2.81 1.55 11.91
N SER A 190 -3.59 1.70 12.98
CA SER A 190 -3.07 1.96 14.33
C SER A 190 -2.19 0.81 14.82
N ALA A 191 -1.20 1.08 15.69
CA ALA A 191 -0.30 0.03 16.19
C ALA A 191 -1.04 -1.11 16.92
N ASP A 192 -2.17 -0.81 17.55
CA ASP A 192 -3.03 -1.82 18.19
C ASP A 192 -3.94 -2.57 17.21
N SER A 193 -3.88 -2.24 15.91
CA SER A 193 -4.70 -2.83 14.84
C SER A 193 -6.21 -2.74 15.09
N THR A 194 -6.66 -1.70 15.81
CA THR A 194 -8.10 -1.49 16.10
C THR A 194 -8.76 -0.43 15.24
N SER A 195 -7.96 0.40 14.58
CA SER A 195 -8.41 1.52 13.77
C SER A 195 -7.54 1.65 12.53
N PHE A 196 -8.10 2.23 11.48
CA PHE A 196 -7.35 2.68 10.32
C PHE A 196 -7.78 4.10 9.94
N PHE A 197 -6.92 4.78 9.20
CA PHE A 197 -7.11 6.14 8.72
C PHE A 197 -6.83 6.16 7.23
N SER A 198 -7.64 6.90 6.46
CA SER A 198 -7.37 7.15 5.05
C SER A 198 -7.09 8.63 4.85
N PHE A 199 -6.09 8.94 4.03
CA PHE A 199 -5.61 10.29 3.78
C PHE A 199 -5.76 10.66 2.30
N LYS A 200 -5.74 11.96 2.02
CA LYS A 200 -5.75 12.54 0.68
C LYS A 200 -4.37 13.08 0.34
#